data_AF-A0A151SC62-F1
#
_entry.id   AF-A0A151SC62-F1
#
_cell.length_a   1.000
_cell.length_b   1.000
_cell.length_c   1.000
_cell.angle_alpha   90.00
_cell.angle_beta   90.00
_cell.angle_gamma   90.00
#
_symmetry.space_group_name_H-M   'P 1'
#
loop_
_entity.id
_entity.type
_entity.pdbx_description
1 polymer ?
#
loop_
_entity_poly.entity_id
_entity_poly.type
_entity_poly.pdbx_seq_one_letter_code
_entity_poly.pdbx_strand_id
1 'polypeptide(L)' 'FYQVNIDGKSIENLEISGFGGLIRDSYGQWEIEFIGSIGIAMNMSVELIAIYHGLQITWNMGL' A
#
# COMPACT_ATOMS: atom_id res chain seq x y z
N PHE A 1 15.13 7.11 8.91
CA PHE A 1 14.56 7.41 7.58
C PHE A 1 14.02 6.11 7.04
N TYR A 2 12.74 6.09 6.66
CA TYR A 2 12.09 4.91 6.11
C TYR A 2 11.58 5.22 4.70
N GLN A 3 11.55 4.18 3.86
CA GLN A 3 10.97 4.25 2.53
C GLN A 3 9.71 3.39 2.50
N VAL A 4 8.61 4.00 2.06
CA VAL A 4 7.35 3.29 1.82
C VAL A 4 7.19 3.09 0.32
N ASN A 5 7.11 1.84 -0.12
CA ASN A 5 6.81 1.49 -1.52
C ASN A 5 5.43 0.89 -1.55
N ILE A 6 4.59 1.38 -2.43
CA ILE A 6 3.19 0.99 -2.52
C ILE A 6 2.86 0.62 -3.96
N ASP A 7 1.85 -0.21 -4.12
CA ASP A 7 1.26 -0.52 -5.41
C ASP A 7 -0.22 -0.86 -5.22
N GLY A 8 -1.02 -0.52 -6.21
CA GLY A 8 -2.47 -0.71 -6.21
C GLY A 8 -2.94 -1.19 -7.57
N LYS A 9 -3.76 -2.24 -7.58
CA LYS A 9 -4.27 -2.83 -8.83
C LYS A 9 -5.75 -3.15 -8.74
N SER A 10 -6.46 -2.77 -9.79
CA SER A 10 -7.83 -3.16 -10.12
C SER A 10 -7.85 -4.08 -11.33
N ILE A 11 -8.72 -5.09 -11.29
CA ILE A 11 -9.02 -5.93 -12.44
C ILE A 11 -10.44 -5.58 -12.92
N GLU A 12 -10.50 -4.79 -14.00
CA GLU A 12 -11.73 -4.17 -14.52
C GLU A 12 -12.86 -5.16 -14.84
N ASN A 13 -12.54 -6.43 -15.11
CA ASN A 13 -13.53 -7.47 -15.42
C ASN A 13 -13.87 -8.42 -14.27
N LEU A 14 -13.10 -8.37 -13.18
CA LEU A 14 -13.29 -9.27 -12.04
C LEU A 14 -13.85 -8.55 -10.82
N GLU A 15 -14.05 -7.22 -10.86
CA GLU A 15 -14.54 -6.47 -9.72
C GLU A 15 -13.68 -6.68 -8.46
N ILE A 16 -12.40 -7.01 -8.67
CA ILE A 16 -11.41 -7.26 -7.63
C ILE A 16 -10.33 -6.22 -7.76
N SER A 17 -10.22 -5.40 -6.71
CA SER A 17 -9.09 -4.51 -6.52
C SER A 17 -8.41 -4.74 -5.19
N GLY A 18 -7.09 -4.58 -5.19
CA GLY A 18 -6.25 -4.76 -4.03
C GLY A 18 -5.05 -3.85 -4.07
N PHE A 19 -4.50 -3.59 -2.89
CA PHE A 19 -3.35 -2.73 -2.70
C PHE A 19 -2.38 -3.39 -1.73
N GLY A 20 -1.15 -2.90 -1.72
CA GLY A 20 -0.18 -3.31 -0.74
C GLY A 20 1.05 -2.42 -0.74
N GLY A 21 1.97 -2.75 0.14
CA GLY A 21 3.22 -2.04 0.23
C GLY A 21 4.24 -2.67 1.16
N LEU A 22 5.42 -2.11 1.06
CA LEU A 22 6.66 -2.54 1.67
C LEU A 22 7.35 -1.33 2.31
N ILE A 23 7.47 -1.34 3.63
CA ILE A 23 8.22 -0.35 4.40
C ILE A 23 9.62 -0.91 4.67
N ARG A 24 10.62 -0.09 4.32
CA ARG A 24 12.04 -0.43 4.47
C ARG A 24 12.78 0.61 5.29
N ASP A 25 13.76 0.15 6.04
CA ASP A 25 14.68 1.04 6.75
C ASP A 25 15.67 1.72 5.79
N SER A 26 16.55 2.56 6.32
CA SER A 26 17.57 3.27 5.53
C SER A 26 18.64 2.36 4.94
N TYR A 27 18.78 1.12 5.42
CA TYR A 27 19.67 0.10 4.87
C TYR A 27 18.97 -0.76 3.81
N GLY A 28 17.70 -0.47 3.51
CA GLY A 28 16.88 -1.22 2.58
C GLY A 28 16.34 -2.53 3.15
N GLN A 29 16.46 -2.77 4.46
CA GLN A 29 15.90 -3.95 5.12
C GLN A 29 14.39 -3.87 5.17
N TRP A 30 13.74 -5.01 4.97
CA TRP A 30 12.30 -5.13 5.04
C TRP A 30 11.84 -5.16 6.50
N GLU A 31 11.10 -4.12 6.89
CA GLU A 31 10.56 -4.01 8.25
C GLU A 31 9.11 -4.49 8.30
N ILE A 32 8.26 -3.97 7.41
CA ILE A 32 6.82 -4.23 7.42
C ILE A 32 6.30 -4.44 6.00
N GLU A 33 5.41 -5.43 5.87
CA GLU A 33 4.54 -5.60 4.71
C GLU A 33 3.09 -5.29 5.08
N PHE A 34 2.33 -4.78 4.11
CA PHE A 34 0.88 -4.70 4.25
C PHE A 34 0.20 -5.00 2.93
N ILE A 35 -0.98 -5.61 3.02
CA ILE A 35 -1.86 -5.91 1.90
C ILE A 35 -3.30 -5.62 2.28
N GLY A 36 -4.12 -5.24 1.31
CA GLY A 36 -5.54 -4.99 1.50
C GLY A 36 -6.33 -5.19 0.21
N SER A 37 -7.64 -5.34 0.34
CA SER A 37 -8.57 -5.44 -0.79
C SER A 37 -9.68 -4.40 -0.63
N ILE A 38 -10.08 -3.81 -1.76
CA ILE A 38 -11.21 -2.88 -1.87
C ILE A 38 -11.96 -3.30 -3.10
N GLY A 39 -12.96 -4.16 -2.90
CA GLY A 39 -13.73 -4.86 -3.95
C GLY A 39 -13.72 -4.15 -5.30
N ILE A 40 -14.72 -3.30 -5.56
CA ILE A 40 -14.81 -2.57 -6.82
C ILE A 40 -14.22 -1.18 -6.64
N ALA A 41 -13.06 -0.94 -7.25
CA ALA A 41 -12.44 0.38 -7.34
C ALA A 41 -11.63 0.53 -8.63
N MET A 42 -11.51 1.76 -9.13
CA MET A 42 -10.65 2.09 -10.28
C MET A 42 -9.18 2.07 -9.88
N ASN A 43 -8.26 1.79 -10.81
CA ASN A 43 -6.80 1.75 -10.54
C ASN A 43 -6.31 2.98 -9.75
N MET A 44 -6.68 4.19 -10.19
CA MET A 44 -6.27 5.43 -9.52
C MET A 44 -6.72 5.50 -8.05
N SER A 45 -7.93 5.02 -7.75
CA SER A 45 -8.44 5.00 -6.37
C SER A 45 -7.68 3.99 -5.50
N VAL A 46 -7.32 2.85 -6.07
CA VAL A 46 -6.62 1.77 -5.35
C VAL A 46 -5.19 2.19 -5.02
N GLU A 47 -4.51 2.84 -5.97
CA GLU A 47 -3.18 3.44 -5.75
C GLU A 47 -3.21 4.51 -4.66
N LEU A 48 -4.20 5.40 -4.68
CA LEU A 48 -4.35 6.44 -3.65
C LEU A 48 -4.59 5.83 -2.26
N ILE A 49 -5.34 4.74 -2.20
CA ILE A 49 -5.58 4.02 -0.94
C ILE A 49 -4.30 3.33 -0.46
N ALA A 50 -3.51 2.74 -1.36
CA ALA A 50 -2.22 2.16 -1.03
C ALA A 50 -1.31 3.21 -0.35
N ILE A 51 -1.26 4.43 -0.90
CA ILE A 51 -0.53 5.58 -0.32
C ILE A 51 -1.09 5.92 1.07
N TYR A 52 -2.41 6.10 1.19
CA TYR A 52 -3.04 6.47 2.46
C TYR A 52 -2.75 5.45 3.56
N HIS A 53 -2.89 4.15 3.26
CA HIS A 53 -2.59 3.08 4.21
C HIS A 53 -1.11 3.04 4.58
N GLY A 54 -0.21 3.16 3.61
CA GLY A 54 1.22 3.21 3.87
C GLY A 54 1.60 4.34 4.84
N LEU A 55 1.09 5.55 4.59
CA LEU A 55 1.32 6.71 5.47
C LEU A 55 0.72 6.53 6.86
N GLN A 56 -0.49 5.97 6.96
CA GLN A 56 -1.14 5.74 8.24
C GLN A 56 -0.39 4.70 9.07
N ILE A 57 0.11 3.63 8.45
CA ILE A 57 0.92 2.60 9.13
C ILE A 57 2.21 3.22 9.66
N THR A 58 2.96 3.96 8.82
CA THR A 58 4.20 4.60 9.27
C THR A 58 3.96 5.59 10.40
N TRP A 59 2.89 6.39 10.30
CA TRP A 59 2.53 7.35 11.35
C TRP A 59 2.21 6.67 12.68
N ASN A 60 1.37 5.64 12.66
CA ASN A 60 0.94 4.94 13.87
C ASN A 60 2.08 4.13 14.53
N MET A 61 3.09 3.73 13.76
CA MET A 61 4.26 2.99 14.25
C MET A 61 5.43 3.89 14.63
N GLY A 62 5.38 5.19 14.33
CA GLY A 62 6.47 6.13 14.61
C GLY A 62 7.70 5.93 13.72
N LEU A 63 7.49 5.54 12.45
CA LEU A 63 8.53 5.31 11.43
C LEU A 63 8.75 6.57 10.59
#